data_AF-A0A848UU25-F1
#
_entry.id   AF-A0A848UU25-F1
#
_cell.length_a   1.000
_cell.length_b   1.000
_cell.length_c   1.000
_cell.angle_alpha   90.00
_cell.angle_beta   90.00
_cell.angle_gamma   90.00
#
_symmetry.space_group_name_H-M   'P 1'
#
loop_
_entity.id
_entity.type
_entity.pdbx_description
1 polymer ?
#
loop_
_entity_poly.entity_id
_entity_poly.type
_entity_poly.pdbx_seq_one_letter_code
_entity_poly.pdbx_strand_id
1 'polypeptide(L)' 'LKTPSGLADLENEPAFKRRNVTLDDVQHSSESTKSRYTLTEETDDQGNKQVKLKDNNSFLHDNVD' A
#
# COMPACT_ATOMS: atom_id res chain seq x y z
N LEU A 1 29.02 16.55 -27.40
CA LEU A 1 28.07 16.38 -26.27
C LEU A 1 28.44 15.17 -25.40
N LYS A 2 29.66 15.13 -24.86
CA LYS A 2 30.15 14.09 -23.92
C LYS A 2 31.21 14.69 -22.99
N THR A 3 30.94 15.84 -22.39
CA THR A 3 31.80 16.39 -21.34
C THR A 3 31.26 15.93 -19.99
N PRO A 4 32.11 15.46 -19.07
CA PRO A 4 31.67 14.95 -17.76
C PRO A 4 30.91 16.01 -16.94
N SER A 5 31.23 17.29 -17.15
CA SER A 5 30.52 18.42 -16.53
C SER A 5 29.04 18.48 -16.95
N GLY A 6 28.74 18.33 -18.24
CA GLY A 6 27.35 18.38 -18.72
C GLY A 6 26.53 17.15 -18.36
N LEU A 7 27.18 16.04 -18.01
CA LEU A 7 26.52 14.84 -17.48
C LEU A 7 26.20 15.00 -15.99
N ALA A 8 27.11 15.60 -15.21
CA ALA A 8 26.88 15.90 -13.80
C ALA A 8 25.70 16.88 -13.61
N ASP A 9 25.57 17.87 -14.50
CA ASP A 9 24.42 18.79 -14.48
C ASP A 9 23.09 18.05 -14.70
N LEU A 10 23.10 16.99 -15.52
CA LEU A 10 21.95 16.13 -15.73
C LEU A 10 21.70 15.20 -14.54
N GLU A 11 22.66 14.89 -13.67
CA GLU A 11 22.46 14.01 -12.52
C GLU A 11 21.83 14.72 -11.30
N ASN A 12 21.81 16.05 -11.29
CA ASN A 12 21.24 16.87 -10.22
C ASN A 12 19.72 16.75 -10.07
N GLU A 13 19.02 16.28 -11.12
CA GLU A 13 17.57 16.13 -11.09
C GLU A 13 17.14 14.67 -11.34
N PRO A 14 16.12 14.20 -10.60
CA PRO A 14 15.63 12.84 -10.78
C PRO A 14 15.08 12.62 -12.19
N ALA A 15 15.24 11.39 -12.69
CA ALA A 15 14.95 11.03 -14.09
C ALA A 15 13.50 11.33 -14.51
N PHE A 16 12.53 11.17 -13.61
CA PHE A 16 11.12 11.44 -13.91
C PHE A 16 10.87 12.92 -14.21
N LYS A 17 11.56 13.84 -13.52
CA LYS A 17 11.51 15.28 -13.80
C LYS A 17 12.19 15.60 -15.13
N ARG A 18 13.41 15.08 -15.37
CA ARG A 18 14.16 15.29 -16.62
C ARG A 18 13.41 14.85 -17.88
N ARG A 19 12.56 13.83 -17.76
CA ARG A 19 11.78 13.25 -18.86
C ARG A 19 10.33 13.78 -18.92
N ASN A 20 9.96 14.77 -18.11
CA ASN A 20 8.58 15.24 -17.95
C ASN A 20 7.56 14.09 -17.78
N VAL A 21 7.93 13.07 -16.99
CA VAL A 21 7.05 11.94 -16.68
C VAL A 21 6.12 12.38 -15.56
N THR A 22 4.83 12.49 -15.88
CA THR A 22 3.78 12.67 -14.89
C THR A 22 3.63 11.36 -14.12
N LEU A 23 3.85 11.41 -12.81
CA LEU A 23 3.58 10.28 -11.93
C LEU A 23 2.13 10.35 -11.48
N ASP A 24 1.45 9.21 -11.51
CA ASP A 24 0.12 9.10 -10.93
C ASP A 24 0.23 9.22 -9.41
N ASP A 25 -0.69 10.00 -8.82
CA ASP A 25 -0.84 10.09 -7.36
C ASP A 25 -1.52 8.81 -6.87
N VAL A 26 -0.69 7.84 -6.51
CA VAL A 26 -1.14 6.56 -5.96
C VAL A 26 -0.92 6.56 -4.45
N GLN A 27 -1.89 5.99 -3.73
CA GLN A 27 -1.77 5.73 -2.29
C GLN A 27 -0.41 5.12 -1.97
N HIS A 28 0.26 5.69 -0.98
CA HIS A 28 1.59 5.22 -0.60
C HIS A 28 1.47 3.78 -0.09
N SER A 29 2.44 2.92 -0.37
CA SER A 29 2.37 1.50 0.04
C SER A 29 2.38 1.29 1.55
N SER A 30 2.86 2.28 2.32
CA SER A 30 2.75 2.28 3.78
C SER A 30 1.39 2.79 4.27
N GLU A 31 0.56 3.35 3.40
CA GLU A 31 -0.80 3.70 3.72
C GLU A 31 -1.61 2.41 3.78
N SER A 32 -2.02 2.08 5.01
CA SER A 32 -2.66 0.80 5.29
C SER A 32 -4.15 0.91 4.97
N THR A 33 -4.59 0.33 3.85
CA THR A 33 -6.00 0.17 3.53
C THR A 33 -6.65 -0.74 4.56
N LYS A 34 -7.20 -0.17 5.63
CA LYS A 34 -7.93 -0.93 6.66
C LYS A 34 -9.23 -1.48 6.04
N SER A 35 -9.24 -2.76 5.71
CA SER A 35 -10.46 -3.45 5.30
C SER A 35 -11.47 -3.47 6.45
N ARG A 36 -12.72 -3.09 6.13
CA ARG A 36 -13.87 -3.26 7.05
C ARG A 36 -14.18 -4.73 7.34
N TYR A 37 -13.68 -5.62 6.50
CA TYR A 37 -13.85 -7.05 6.61
C TYR A 37 -12.65 -7.71 7.30
N THR A 38 -12.92 -8.66 8.18
CA THR A 38 -11.93 -9.53 8.81
C THR A 38 -12.06 -10.95 8.29
N LEU A 39 -10.94 -11.59 7.96
CA LEU A 39 -10.89 -13.00 7.62
C LEU A 39 -10.71 -13.81 8.90
N THR A 40 -11.68 -14.65 9.26
CA THR A 40 -11.62 -15.50 10.46
C THR A 40 -11.67 -16.97 10.08
N GLU A 41 -10.79 -17.77 10.67
CA GLU A 41 -10.83 -19.23 10.57
C GLU A 41 -11.72 -19.76 11.70
N GLU A 42 -12.91 -20.28 11.36
CA GLU A 42 -13.78 -20.96 12.31
C GLU A 42 -13.67 -22.47 12.09
N THR A 43 -13.60 -23.23 13.17
CA THR A 43 -13.67 -24.68 13.13
C THR A 43 -15.10 -25.08 13.48
N ASP A 44 -15.77 -25.82 12.61
CA ASP A 44 -17.10 -26.36 12.91
C ASP A 44 -17.03 -27.46 13.98
N ASP A 45 -18.18 -27.89 14.50
CA ASP A 45 -18.27 -28.97 15.51
C ASP A 45 -17.73 -30.32 15.00
N GLN A 46 -17.45 -30.43 13.70
CA GLN A 46 -16.88 -31.62 13.04
C GLN A 46 -15.38 -31.48 12.75
N GLY A 47 -14.73 -30.40 13.18
CA GLY A 47 -13.30 -30.18 13.02
C GLY A 47 -12.86 -29.59 11.68
N ASN A 48 -13.78 -29.19 10.80
CA ASN A 48 -13.43 -28.60 9.51
C ASN A 48 -13.15 -27.10 9.67
N LYS A 49 -11.98 -26.69 9.20
CA LYS A 49 -11.55 -25.30 9.13
C LYS A 49 -12.24 -24.59 7.96
N GLN A 50 -13.18 -23.71 8.28
CA GLN A 50 -13.87 -22.88 7.31
C GLN A 50 -13.37 -21.44 7.43
N VAL A 51 -12.92 -20.90 6.30
CA VAL A 51 -12.51 -19.49 6.22
C VAL A 51 -13.74 -18.66 5.92
N LYS A 52 -14.14 -17.81 6.86
CA LYS A 52 -15.29 -16.90 6.70
C LYS A 52 -14.82 -15.45 6.68
N LEU A 53 -15.44 -14.67 5.80
CA LEU A 53 -15.30 -13.22 5.78
C LEU A 53 -16.38 -12.62 6.68
N LYS A 54 -15.98 -11.86 7.70
CA LYS A 54 -16.90 -11.16 8.61
C LYS A 54 -16.81 -9.65 8.40
N ASP A 55 -17.97 -9.01 8.33
CA ASP A 55 -18.11 -7.58 8.08
C ASP A 55 -17.93 -6.72 9.35
N ASN A 56 -17.88 -7.36 10.52
CA ASN A 56 -17.78 -6.72 11.82
C ASN A 56 -16.33 -6.78 12.35
N ASN A 57 -15.47 -5.91 11.83
CA ASN A 57 -14.12 -5.74 12.34
C ASN A 57 -14.12 -5.06 13.72
N SER A 58 -14.02 -5.85 14.80
CA SER A 58 -13.97 -5.36 16.19
C SER A 58 -12.76 -4.44 16.47
N PHE A 59 -11.70 -4.47 15.66
CA PHE A 59 -10.56 -3.54 15.79
C PHE A 59 -10.88 -2.11 15.35
N LEU A 60 -12.05 -1.88 14.74
CA LEU A 60 -12.44 -0.58 14.20
C LEU A 60 -13.41 0.20 15.11
N HIS A 61 -13.77 -0.33 16.29
CA HIS A 61 -14.82 0.28 17.12
C HIS A 61 -14.63 0.34 18.65
N ASP A 62 -13.52 -0.12 19.25
CA ASP A 62 -13.38 -0.15 20.73
C ASP A 62 -12.38 0.85 21.34
N ASN A 63 -12.01 1.92 20.63
CA ASN A 63 -11.29 3.05 21.25
C ASN A 63 -12.03 4.38 20.99
N VAL A 64 -13.32 4.41 21.30
CA VAL A 64 -14.01 5.68 21.57
C VAL A 64 -13.98 5.88 23.10
N ASP A 65 -13.09 6.80 23.50
CA ASP A 65 -12.63 7.22 24.84
C ASP A 65 -11.41 6.46 25.42
#